data_AF-A0A535U0J6-F1
#
_entry.id   AF-A0A535U0J6-F1
#
_cell.length_a   1.000
_cell.length_b   1.000
_cell.length_c   1.000
_cell.angle_alpha   90.00
_cell.angle_beta   90.00
_cell.angle_gamma   90.00
#
_symmetry.space_group_name_H-M   'P 1'
#
loop_
_entity.id
_entity.type
_entity.pdbx_description
1 polymer ?
#
loop_
_entity_poly.entity_id
_entity_poly.type
_entity_poly.pdbx_seq_one_letter_code
_entity_poly.pdbx_strand_id
1 'polypeptide(L)' 'IVDAGLGVPSEAARCLELGAAAVLVNTAIARAQDPPEMARAFAEAVVAGRRAFNAGRAHIGLKAVASSPVEGIPV' A
#
# COMPACT_ATOMS: atom_id res chain seq x y z
N ILE A 1 2.26 -11.19 -10.39
CA ILE A 1 1.56 -9.98 -10.88
C ILE A 1 0.11 -10.15 -10.46
N VAL A 2 -0.52 -9.13 -9.88
CA VAL A 2 -1.95 -9.16 -9.55
C VAL A 2 -2.73 -8.52 -10.69
N ASP A 3 -3.76 -9.20 -11.18
CA ASP A 3 -4.58 -8.75 -12.30
C ASP A 3 -6.06 -8.92 -11.95
N ALA A 4 -6.88 -7.98 -12.45
CA ALA A 4 -8.30 -7.84 -12.23
C ALA A 4 -8.74 -7.62 -10.77
N GLY A 5 -9.93 -7.03 -10.59
CA GLY A 5 -10.57 -6.88 -9.29
C GLY A 5 -10.13 -5.69 -8.44
N LEU A 6 -9.12 -4.92 -8.87
CA LEU A 6 -8.77 -3.65 -8.22
C LEU A 6 -9.80 -2.57 -8.58
N GLY A 7 -10.45 -2.01 -7.56
CA GLY A 7 -11.40 -0.91 -7.68
C GLY A 7 -10.82 0.43 -7.27
N VAL A 8 -9.83 0.44 -6.35
CA VAL A 8 -9.22 1.68 -5.83
C VAL A 8 -7.70 1.58 -5.70
N PRO A 9 -6.96 2.71 -5.73
CA PRO A 9 -5.50 2.70 -5.64
C PRO A 9 -4.94 2.04 -4.36
N SER A 10 -5.65 2.12 -3.23
CA SER A 10 -5.19 1.51 -1.96
C SER A 10 -5.08 -0.01 -2.03
N GLU A 11 -5.90 -0.67 -2.83
CA GLU A 11 -5.80 -2.13 -3.05
C GLU A 11 -4.54 -2.47 -3.85
N ALA A 12 -4.20 -1.66 -4.86
CA ALA A 12 -2.94 -1.79 -5.59
C ALA A 12 -1.73 -1.62 -4.67
N ALA A 13 -1.72 -0.58 -3.83
CA ALA A 13 -0.67 -0.38 -2.84
C ALA A 13 -0.53 -1.62 -1.93
N ARG A 14 -1.64 -2.14 -1.40
CA ARG A 14 -1.66 -3.34 -0.55
C ARG A 14 -1.09 -4.58 -1.25
N CYS A 15 -1.42 -4.81 -2.52
CA CYS A 15 -0.84 -5.93 -3.28
C CYS A 15 0.68 -5.83 -3.36
N LEU A 16 1.21 -4.64 -3.64
CA LEU A 16 2.64 -4.37 -3.76
C LEU A 16 3.34 -4.51 -2.41
N GLU A 17 2.72 -4.02 -1.35
CA GLU A 17 3.19 -4.19 0.02
C GLU A 17 3.26 -5.66 0.48
N LEU A 18 2.40 -6.53 -0.05
CA LEU A 18 2.41 -7.98 0.22
C LEU A 18 3.44 -8.73 -0.64
N GLY A 19 4.19 -8.04 -1.49
CA GLY A 19 5.26 -8.61 -2.31
C GLY A 19 4.89 -8.88 -3.77
N ALA A 20 3.75 -8.39 -4.25
CA ALA A 20 3.48 -8.44 -5.68
C ALA A 20 4.54 -7.65 -6.48
N ALA A 21 4.93 -8.18 -7.64
CA ALA A 21 5.89 -7.52 -8.53
C ALA A 21 5.28 -6.33 -9.29
N ALA A 22 4.01 -6.44 -9.66
CA ALA A 22 3.24 -5.44 -10.38
C ALA A 22 1.74 -5.71 -10.24
N VAL A 23 0.94 -4.72 -10.60
CA VAL A 23 -0.52 -4.79 -10.75
C VAL A 23 -0.93 -4.40 -12.17
N LEU A 24 -1.99 -5.01 -12.68
CA LEU A 24 -2.64 -4.63 -13.94
C LEU A 24 -4.03 -4.06 -13.60
N VAL A 25 -4.31 -2.85 -14.08
CA VAL A 25 -5.58 -2.17 -13.86
C VAL A 25 -6.14 -1.61 -15.17
N ASN A 26 -7.46 -1.75 -15.36
CA ASN A 26 -8.17 -1.19 -16.51
C ASN A 26 -9.50 -0.56 -16.06
N THR A 27 -10.47 -1.37 -15.64
CA THR A 27 -11.84 -0.93 -15.34
C THR A 27 -11.92 0.20 -14.31
N ALA A 28 -11.08 0.18 -13.27
CA ALA A 28 -11.05 1.22 -12.25
C ALA A 28 -10.68 2.60 -12.82
N ILE A 29 -9.71 2.66 -13.75
CA ILE A 29 -9.32 3.89 -14.42
C ILE A 29 -10.37 4.25 -15.47
N ALA A 30 -10.73 3.30 -16.33
CA ALA A 30 -11.61 3.54 -17.48
C ALA A 30 -13.04 3.97 -17.09
N ARG A 31 -13.52 3.58 -15.90
CA ARG A 31 -14.86 3.94 -15.39
C ARG A 31 -14.83 4.99 -14.27
N ALA A 32 -13.66 5.56 -13.95
CA ALA A 32 -13.58 6.64 -12.98
C ALA A 32 -14.28 7.90 -13.51
N GLN A 33 -14.77 8.74 -12.58
CA GLN A 33 -15.32 10.04 -12.93
C GLN A 33 -14.26 10.98 -13.54
N ASP A 34 -13.01 10.86 -13.07
CA ASP A 34 -11.83 11.52 -13.63
C ASP A 34 -10.75 10.45 -13.91
N PRO A 35 -10.71 9.87 -15.13
CA PRO A 35 -9.76 8.83 -15.48
C PRO A 35 -8.27 9.27 -15.43
N PRO A 36 -7.88 10.46 -15.93
CA PRO A 36 -6.51 10.95 -15.76
C PRO A 36 -6.07 11.04 -14.31
N GLU A 37 -6.92 11.56 -13.42
CA GLU A 37 -6.59 11.67 -12.01
C GLU A 37 -6.53 10.30 -11.33
N MET A 38 -7.45 9.39 -11.66
CA MET A 38 -7.41 8.01 -11.17
C MET A 38 -6.13 7.29 -11.61
N ALA A 39 -5.68 7.50 -12.85
CA ALA A 39 -4.42 6.94 -13.34
C ALA A 39 -3.21 7.44 -12.55
N ARG A 40 -3.15 8.74 -12.22
CA ARG A 40 -2.11 9.30 -11.35
C ARG A 40 -2.14 8.67 -9.96
N ALA A 41 -3.32 8.56 -9.36
CA ALA A 41 -3.48 7.95 -8.05
C ALA A 41 -3.03 6.48 -8.03
N PHE A 42 -3.35 5.68 -9.06
CA PHE A 42 -2.84 4.32 -9.20
C PHE A 42 -1.31 4.29 -9.36
N ALA A 43 -0.73 5.19 -10.14
CA ALA A 43 0.73 5.26 -10.31
C ALA A 43 1.44 5.56 -8.98
N GLU A 44 0.93 6.52 -8.20
CA GLU A 44 1.45 6.86 -6.88
C GLU A 44 1.32 5.69 -5.90
N ALA A 45 0.17 5.03 -5.88
CA ALA A 45 -0.08 3.88 -5.01
C ALA A 45 0.87 2.70 -5.29
N VAL A 46 1.16 2.42 -6.56
CA VAL A 46 2.12 1.36 -6.94
C VAL A 46 3.53 1.70 -6.46
N VAL A 47 3.97 2.95 -6.66
CA VAL A 47 5.28 3.42 -6.20
C VAL A 47 5.37 3.36 -4.67
N ALA A 48 4.35 3.86 -3.97
CA ALA A 48 4.27 3.85 -2.52
C ALA A 48 4.30 2.42 -1.96
N GLY A 49 3.45 1.53 -2.48
CA GLY A 49 3.38 0.13 -2.04
C GLY A 49 4.69 -0.62 -2.27
N ARG A 50 5.36 -0.39 -3.42
CA ARG A 50 6.67 -1.02 -3.67
C ARG A 50 7.76 -0.49 -2.74
N ARG A 51 7.77 0.81 -2.48
CA ARG A 51 8.69 1.42 -1.51
C ARG A 51 8.45 0.88 -0.11
N ALA A 52 7.20 0.73 0.31
CA ALA A 52 6.84 0.16 1.61
C ALA A 52 7.29 -1.30 1.76
N PHE A 53 7.15 -2.12 0.70
CA PHE A 53 7.70 -3.48 0.68
C PHE A 53 9.22 -3.48 0.88
N ASN A 54 9.94 -2.66 0.12
CA ASN A 54 11.40 -2.58 0.18
C ASN A 54 11.91 -1.99 1.51
N ALA A 55 11.16 -1.06 2.11
CA ALA A 55 11.55 -0.41 3.36
C ALA A 55 11.42 -1.33 4.59
N GLY A 56 10.73 -2.47 4.46
CA GLY A 56 10.41 -3.34 5.58
C GLY A 56 9.26 -2.75 6.39
N ARG A 57 8.05 -3.25 6.15
CA ARG A 57 6.85 -2.82 6.88
C ARG A 57 6.97 -3.16 8.37
N ALA A 58 6.43 -2.29 9.22
CA ALA A 58 6.29 -2.57 10.64
C ALA A 58 5.47 -3.85 10.85
N HIS A 59 5.92 -4.70 11.78
CA HIS A 59 5.22 -5.91 12.13
C HIS A 59 3.97 -5.55 12.91
N ILE A 60 2.79 -5.85 12.36
CA ILE A 60 1.53 -5.73 13.09
C ILE A 60 1.41 -6.99 13.95
N GLY A 61 1.71 -6.87 15.25
CA GLY A 61 1.46 -7.93 16.23
C GLY A 61 0.01 -7.93 16.70
N LEU A 62 -0.50 -9.09 17.12
CA LEU A 62 -1.82 -9.21 17.76
C LEU A 62 -1.84 -8.66 19.20
N LYS A 63 -0.66 -8.44 19.78
CA LYS A 63 -0.49 -7.83 21.10
C LYS A 63 -0.03 -6.39 20.91
N ALA A 64 -0.68 -5.47 21.62
CA ALA A 64 -0.18 -4.11 21.74
C ALA A 64 1.16 -4.16 22.49
N VAL A 65 2.23 -3.82 21.79
CA VAL A 65 3.54 -3.56 22.39
C VAL A 65 3.70 -2.05 22.40
N ALA A 66 4.16 -1.48 23.52
CA ALA A 66 4.43 -0.05 23.57
C ALA A 66 5.43 0.30 22.44
N SER A 67 5.04 1.21 21.54
CA SER A 67 5.89 1.62 20.42
C SER A 67 7.11 2.44 20.85
N SER A 68 7.14 2.83 22.13
CA SER A 68 8.20 3.60 22.76
C SER A 68 8.83 2.76 23.88
N PRO A 69 10.17 2.62 23.94
CA PRO A 69 10.83 2.01 25.09
C PRO A 69 10.53 2.81 26.35
N VAL A 70 10.13 2.12 27.43
CA VAL A 70 10.08 2.70 28.79
C VAL A 70 11.45 2.66 29.48
N GLU A 71 12.46 2.03 28.85
CA GLU A 71 13.83 2.02 29.32
C GLU A 71 14.46 3.41 29.16
N GLY A 72 14.56 4.14 30.28
CA GLY A 72 15.28 5.42 30.35
C GLY A 72 14.53 6.58 31.00
N ILE A 73 13.29 6.40 31.47
CA ILE A 73 12.59 7.43 32.26
C ILE A 73 12.97 7.21 33.75
N PRO A 74 13.77 8.11 34.37
CA PRO A 74 13.98 8.03 35.81
C PRO A 74 12.68 8.36 36.53
N VAL A 75 12.31 7.51 37.49
CA VAL A 75 11.24 7.78 38.47
C VAL A 75 11.68 8.79 39.51
#